data_AF-A0A4R1ATY5-F1
#
_entry.id   AF-A0A4R1ATY5-F1
#
_cell.length_a   1.000
_cell.length_b   1.000
_cell.length_c   1.000
_cell.angle_alpha   90.00
_cell.angle_beta   90.00
_cell.angle_gamma   90.00
#
_symmetry.space_group_name_H-M   'P 1'
#
loop_
_entity.id
_entity.type
_entity.pdbx_description
1 polymer ?
#
loop_
_entity_poly.entity_id
_entity_poly.type
_entity_poly.pdbx_seq_one_letter_code
_entity_poly.pdbx_strand_id
1 'polypeptide(L)'
;MKLNEVEKFEAFLSESFGDGVHIRELRLSNEETEYIKKTYPKAVFNKSFQKETSDGKNWYKVTLLPPTKKDNQDEITAIQQENLRLKQEIEILRRTMKIDKSK
;
A
#
# COMPACT_ATOMS: atom_id res chain seq x y z
N MET A 1 7.90 -6.47 -26.65
CA MET A 1 7.97 -5.06 -27.04
C MET A 1 9.05 -4.96 -28.10
N LYS A 2 8.86 -4.09 -29.09
CA LYS A 2 9.91 -3.76 -30.05
C LYS A 2 10.97 -2.88 -29.38
N LEU A 3 12.19 -2.84 -29.93
CA LEU A 3 13.33 -2.12 -29.33
C LEU A 3 13.02 -0.64 -29.06
N ASN A 4 12.40 0.05 -30.02
CA ASN A 4 12.00 1.45 -29.90
C ASN A 4 10.89 1.69 -28.85
N GLU A 5 10.05 0.70 -28.59
CA GLU A 5 9.02 0.76 -27.55
C GLU A 5 9.65 0.58 -26.17
N VAL A 6 10.66 -0.28 -26.07
CA VAL A 6 11.43 -0.48 -24.83
C VAL A 6 12.15 0.81 -24.43
N GLU A 7 12.87 1.46 -25.35
CA GLU A 7 13.58 2.72 -25.04
C GLU A 7 12.63 3.82 -24.56
N LYS A 8 11.47 3.97 -25.21
CA LYS A 8 10.44 4.92 -24.79
C LYS A 8 9.87 4.57 -23.42
N PHE A 9 9.68 3.29 -23.15
CA PHE A 9 9.16 2.82 -21.87
C PHE A 9 10.17 2.99 -20.74
N GLU A 10 11.46 2.75 -21.00
CA GLU A 10 12.54 3.02 -20.04
C GLU A 10 12.64 4.50 -19.70
N ALA A 11 12.58 5.39 -20.69
CA ALA A 11 12.55 6.84 -20.46
C ALA A 11 11.34 7.23 -19.59
N PHE A 12 10.15 6.70 -19.91
CA PHE A 12 8.95 6.90 -19.11
C PHE A 12 9.09 6.41 -17.66
N LEU A 13 9.70 5.25 -17.44
CA LEU A 13 9.93 4.72 -16.10
C LEU A 13 10.93 5.58 -15.32
N SER A 14 12.01 6.01 -15.97
CA SER A 14 13.01 6.90 -15.37
C SER A 14 12.41 8.24 -14.96
N GLU A 15 11.50 8.80 -15.75
CA GLU A 15 10.76 10.01 -15.39
C GLU A 15 9.75 9.75 -14.27
N SER A 16 9.04 8.62 -14.33
CA SER A 16 7.98 8.27 -13.37
C SER A 16 8.49 7.98 -11.95
N PHE A 17 9.71 7.42 -11.85
CA PHE A 17 10.35 7.06 -10.59
C PHE A 17 11.64 7.85 -10.33
N GLY A 18 11.82 8.98 -11.02
CA GLY A 18 12.90 9.92 -10.76
C GLY A 18 12.77 10.60 -9.39
N ASP A 19 13.79 11.37 -9.01
CA ASP A 19 13.76 12.26 -7.84
C ASP A 19 13.38 11.60 -6.49
N GLY A 20 13.73 10.32 -6.33
CA GLY A 20 13.43 9.56 -5.10
C GLY A 20 11.97 9.14 -4.96
N VAL A 21 11.18 9.20 -6.04
CA VAL A 21 9.81 8.65 -6.07
C VAL A 21 9.87 7.14 -6.25
N HIS A 22 9.38 6.40 -5.26
CA HIS A 22 9.39 4.93 -5.30
C HIS A 22 8.00 4.32 -5.43
N ILE A 23 6.94 5.13 -5.43
CA ILE A 23 5.54 4.71 -5.52
C ILE A 23 4.84 5.55 -6.60
N ARG A 24 4.20 4.90 -7.56
CA ARG A 24 3.45 5.57 -8.64
C ARG A 24 2.26 4.74 -9.08
N GLU A 25 1.19 5.41 -9.49
CA GLU A 25 0.09 4.75 -10.19
C GLU A 25 0.37 4.77 -11.70
N LEU A 26 0.42 3.58 -12.30
CA LEU A 26 0.76 3.38 -13.70
C LEU A 26 -0.33 2.56 -14.40
N ARG A 27 -0.57 2.88 -15.67
CA ARG A 27 -1.49 2.13 -16.53
C ARG A 27 -0.68 1.25 -17.47
N LEU A 28 -0.66 -0.04 -17.16
CA LEU A 28 0.29 -0.99 -17.72
C LEU A 28 -0.43 -2.12 -18.45
N SER A 29 0.11 -2.54 -19.58
CA SER A 29 -0.21 -3.83 -20.19
C SER A 29 0.45 -4.97 -19.40
N ASN A 30 0.07 -6.21 -19.71
CA ASN A 30 0.74 -7.38 -19.14
C ASN A 30 2.23 -7.41 -19.49
N GLU A 31 2.56 -7.07 -20.74
CA GLU A 31 3.95 -7.04 -21.21
C GLU A 31 4.79 -5.97 -20.49
N GLU A 32 4.23 -4.77 -20.31
CA GLU A 32 4.87 -3.68 -19.55
C GLU A 32 5.08 -4.08 -18.08
N THR A 33 4.09 -4.75 -17.48
CA THR A 33 4.17 -5.26 -16.11
C THR A 33 5.27 -6.30 -15.95
N GLU A 34 5.37 -7.25 -16.89
CA GLU A 34 6.43 -8.26 -16.89
C GLU A 34 7.81 -7.63 -17.07
N TYR A 35 7.93 -6.62 -17.93
CA TYR A 35 9.17 -5.88 -18.08
C TYR A 35 9.60 -5.22 -16.77
N ILE A 36 8.71 -4.47 -16.09
CA ILE A 36 9.04 -3.82 -14.82
C ILE A 36 9.44 -4.86 -13.76
N LYS A 37 8.77 -6.03 -13.69
CA LYS A 37 9.13 -7.11 -12.77
C LYS A 37 10.54 -7.67 -13.02
N LYS A 38 10.99 -7.72 -14.28
CA LYS A 38 12.34 -8.16 -14.63
C LYS A 38 13.38 -7.10 -14.25
N THR A 39 13.11 -5.84 -14.56
CA THR A 39 14.02 -4.71 -14.29
C THR A 39 14.11 -4.36 -12.81
N TYR A 40 12.99 -4.46 -12.09
CA TYR A 40 12.87 -4.18 -10.66
C TYR A 40 12.27 -5.40 -9.94
N PRO A 41 13.06 -6.45 -9.64
CA PRO A 41 12.56 -7.69 -9.05
C PRO A 41 11.86 -7.53 -7.70
N LYS A 42 12.10 -6.42 -7.00
CA LYS A 42 11.46 -6.10 -5.71
C LYS A 42 10.16 -5.32 -5.87
N ALA A 43 9.76 -4.98 -7.10
CA ALA A 43 8.58 -4.18 -7.35
C ALA A 43 7.29 -4.90 -6.94
N VAL A 44 6.42 -4.19 -6.24
CA VAL A 44 5.08 -4.66 -5.84
C VAL A 44 4.02 -3.95 -6.68
N PHE A 45 3.04 -4.71 -7.15
CA PHE A 45 1.95 -4.23 -7.99
C PHE A 45 0.61 -4.51 -7.31
N ASN A 46 -0.12 -3.45 -6.96
CA ASN A 46 -1.48 -3.56 -6.45
C ASN A 46 -2.44 -3.06 -7.53
N LYS A 47 -3.23 -3.97 -8.09
CA LYS A 47 -4.19 -3.65 -9.16
C LYS A 47 -5.34 -2.82 -8.57
N SER A 48 -5.57 -1.63 -9.11
CA SER A 48 -6.55 -0.67 -8.55
C SER A 48 -8.00 -0.97 -8.99
N PHE A 49 -8.19 -1.56 -10.18
CA PHE A 49 -9.51 -1.89 -10.73
C PHE A 49 -9.56 -3.35 -11.22
N GLN A 50 -10.68 -4.04 -11.00
CA GLN A 50 -10.82 -5.44 -11.42
C GLN A 50 -10.98 -5.63 -12.93
N LYS A 51 -11.47 -4.62 -13.66
CA LYS A 51 -11.78 -4.73 -15.09
C LYS A 51 -10.69 -4.10 -15.94
N GLU A 52 -10.25 -4.84 -16.96
CA GLU A 52 -9.31 -4.40 -17.96
C GLU A 52 -9.95 -3.31 -18.84
N THR A 53 -9.17 -2.27 -19.18
CA THR A 53 -9.65 -1.24 -20.10
C THR A 53 -9.71 -1.79 -21.51
N SER A 54 -10.51 -1.16 -22.39
CA SER A 54 -10.74 -1.64 -23.76
C SER A 54 -9.47 -1.72 -24.63
N ASP A 55 -8.37 -1.11 -24.19
CA ASP A 55 -7.05 -1.17 -24.82
C ASP A 55 -6.09 -2.19 -24.19
N GLY A 56 -6.59 -3.10 -23.34
CA GLY A 56 -5.80 -4.20 -22.78
C GLY A 56 -4.81 -3.77 -21.68
N LYS A 57 -5.01 -2.61 -21.06
CA LYS A 57 -4.21 -2.13 -19.93
C LYS A 57 -4.99 -2.15 -18.63
N ASN A 58 -4.26 -2.13 -17.53
CA ASN A 58 -4.82 -2.09 -16.18
C ASN A 58 -4.09 -1.03 -15.35
N TRP A 59 -4.80 -0.40 -14.42
CA TRP A 59 -4.19 0.50 -13.45
C TRP A 59 -3.59 -0.28 -12.29
N TYR A 60 -2.34 0.04 -11.97
CA TYR A 60 -1.60 -0.52 -10.85
C TYR A 60 -0.99 0.59 -10.01
N LYS A 61 -1.09 0.46 -8.69
CA LYS A 61 -0.15 1.10 -7.77
C LYS A 61 1.13 0.27 -7.74
N VAL A 62 2.21 0.82 -8.29
CA VAL A 62 3.53 0.21 -8.39
C VAL A 62 4.44 0.79 -7.32
N THR A 63 5.14 -0.06 -6.58
CA THR A 63 6.13 0.32 -5.57
C THR A 63 7.46 -0.37 -5.88
N LEU A 64 8.54 0.37 -6.13
CA LEU A 64 9.84 -0.20 -6.53
C LEU A 64 10.69 -0.68 -5.35
N LEU A 65 10.48 -0.08 -4.17
CA LEU A 65 11.09 -0.57 -2.95
C LEU A 65 10.32 -1.78 -2.43
N PRO A 66 10.98 -2.75 -1.79
CA PRO A 66 10.25 -3.71 -1.00
C PRO A 66 9.38 -2.92 0.00
N PRO A 67 8.18 -3.42 0.37
CA PRO A 67 7.50 -2.86 1.51
C PRO A 67 8.54 -2.88 2.63
N THR A 68 8.94 -1.70 3.12
CA THR A 68 9.53 -1.60 4.46
C THR A 68 8.61 -2.45 5.28
N LYS A 69 9.20 -3.45 5.94
CA LYS A 69 8.45 -4.54 6.56
C LYS A 69 7.27 -3.94 7.34
N LYS A 70 6.29 -4.78 7.59
CA LYS A 70 5.22 -4.59 8.57
C LYS A 70 5.78 -4.31 9.99
N ASP A 71 6.71 -3.39 10.16
CA ASP A 71 7.42 -3.07 11.39
C ASP A 71 6.49 -2.41 12.41
N ASN A 72 5.29 -2.01 11.99
CA ASN A 72 4.27 -1.51 12.89
C ASN A 72 3.14 -2.51 13.11
N GLN A 73 3.17 -3.74 12.57
CA GLN A 73 2.06 -4.68 12.85
C GLN A 73 2.03 -5.06 14.33
N ASP A 74 3.20 -5.30 14.92
CA ASP A 74 3.33 -5.59 16.34
C ASP A 74 2.99 -4.36 17.20
N GLU A 75 3.39 -3.16 16.75
CA GLU A 75 3.05 -1.88 17.39
C GLU A 75 1.53 -1.59 17.32
N ILE A 76 0.90 -1.82 16.16
CA ILE A 76 -0.55 -1.68 15.95
C ILE A 76 -1.30 -2.69 16.83
N THR A 77 -0.84 -3.93 16.91
CA THR A 77 -1.44 -4.95 17.77
C THR A 77 -1.31 -4.58 19.24
N ALA A 78 -0.16 -4.05 19.69
CA ALA A 78 0.02 -3.55 21.05
C ALA A 78 -0.92 -2.38 21.37
N ILE A 79 -1.04 -1.40 20.45
CA ILE A 79 -1.95 -0.26 20.59
C ILE A 79 -3.42 -0.73 20.65
N GLN A 80 -3.81 -1.73 19.87
CA GLN A 80 -5.17 -2.27 19.89
C GLN A 80 -5.50 -2.97 21.21
N GLN A 81 -4.55 -3.72 21.78
CA GLN A 81 -4.70 -4.36 23.09
C GLN A 81 -4.84 -3.33 24.21
N GLU A 82 -3.99 -2.30 24.21
CA GLU A 82 -4.07 -1.24 25.23
C GLU A 82 -5.39 -0.48 25.15
N ASN A 83 -5.88 -0.16 23.94
CA ASN A 83 -7.19 0.46 23.76
C ASN A 83 -8.35 -0.39 24.31
N LEU A 84 -8.25 -1.72 24.18
CA LEU A 84 -9.28 -2.62 24.73
C LEU A 84 -9.27 -2.57 26.27
N ARG A 85 -8.07 -2.59 26.87
CA ARG A 85 -7.89 -2.48 28.32
C ARG A 85 -8.43 -1.16 28.85
N LEU A 86 -8.04 -0.04 28.25
CA LEU A 86 -8.50 1.30 28.65
C LEU A 86 -10.02 1.44 28.56
N LYS A 87 -10.65 0.86 27.53
CA LYS A 87 -12.12 0.86 27.41
C LYS A 87 -12.79 0.13 28.58
N GLN A 88 -12.24 -0.99 29.03
CA GLN A 88 -12.76 -1.74 30.17
C GLN A 88 -12.57 -0.94 31.48
N GLU A 89 -11.40 -0.36 31.71
CA GLU A 89 -11.15 0.48 32.89
C GLU A 89 -12.09 1.70 32.93
N ILE A 90 -12.28 2.38 31.80
CA ILE A 90 -13.24 3.49 31.69
C ILE A 90 -14.67 3.03 31.99
N GLU A 91 -15.07 1.85 31.52
CA GLU A 91 -16.41 1.31 31.80
C GLU A 91 -16.61 1.02 33.29
N ILE A 92 -15.62 0.41 33.94
CA ILE A 92 -15.64 0.15 35.38
C ILE A 92 -15.75 1.47 36.14
N LEU A 93 -14.88 2.44 35.85
CA LEU A 93 -14.90 3.76 36.49
C LEU A 93 -16.24 4.47 36.29
N ARG A 94 -16.82 4.41 35.08
CA ARG A 94 -18.16 4.96 34.81
C ARG A 94 -19.25 4.30 35.65
N ARG A 95 -19.18 2.99 35.87
CA ARG A 95 -20.15 2.27 36.72
C ARG A 95 -19.97 2.67 38.18
N THR A 96 -18.74 2.69 38.70
CA THR A 96 -18.45 3.11 40.08
C THR A 96 -18.90 4.55 40.35
N MET A 97 -18.59 5.48 39.44
CA MET A 97 -19.01 6.88 39.57
C MET A 97 -20.53 7.08 39.46
N LYS A 98 -21.24 6.23 38.71
CA LYS A 98 -22.71 6.25 38.68
C LYS A 98 -23.31 5.76 39.99
N ILE A 99 -22.70 4.75 40.61
CA ILE A 99 -23.12 4.20 41.91
C ILE A 99 -22.90 5.25 43.03
N ASP A 100 -21.76 5.95 43.02
CA ASP A 100 -21.48 7.00 44.01
C ASP A 100 -22.35 8.25 43.85
N LYS A 101 -22.87 8.55 42.66
CA LYS A 101 -23.82 9.66 42.42
C LYS A 101 -25.27 9.33 42.81
N SER A 102 -25.58 8.08 43.16
CA SER A 102 -26.92 7.63 43.55
C SER A 102 -27.06 7.33 45.05
N LYS A 103 -26.04 7.62 45.85
CA LYS A 103 -26.10 7.69 47.33
C LYS A 103 -26.18 9.15 47.77
#